data_AF-A0A3A1WNJ9-F1
#
_entry.id   AF-A0A3A1WNJ9-F1
#
_cell.length_a   1.000
_cell.length_b   1.000
_cell.length_c   1.000
_cell.angle_alpha   90.00
_cell.angle_beta   90.00
_cell.angle_gamma   90.00
#
_symmetry.space_group_name_H-M   'P 1'
#
loop_
_entity.id
_entity.type
_entity.pdbx_description
1 polymer ?
#
loop_
_entity_poly.entity_id
_entity_poly.type
_entity_poly.pdbx_seq_one_letter_code
_entity_poly.pdbx_strand_id
1 'polypeptide(L)'
;MSAPTSADALAQELEIRQGLARLFEAAMRDGRTPPLTALESVARALGAVYREIAAVHLDPAGCPCGWKPEEGDLLALSEAMRGGARPARPPRTDLHRMEPAGHA
;
A
#
# COMPACT_ATOMS: atom_id res chain seq x y z
N MET A 1 -1.74 -12.65 21.81
CA MET A 1 -2.21 -12.53 20.41
C MET A 1 -1.22 -13.31 19.56
N SER A 2 -1.67 -14.37 18.87
CA SER A 2 -0.81 -15.12 17.95
C SER A 2 -0.43 -14.24 16.77
N ALA A 3 0.81 -14.36 16.28
CA ALA A 3 1.25 -13.60 15.11
C ALA A 3 0.50 -14.07 13.85
N PRO A 4 0.10 -13.16 12.94
CA PRO A 4 -0.55 -13.53 11.69
C PRO A 4 0.38 -14.40 10.84
N THR A 5 -0.18 -15.40 10.15
CA THR A 5 0.60 -16.25 9.24
C THR A 5 0.93 -15.49 7.96
N SER A 6 1.93 -15.95 7.19
CA SER A 6 2.26 -15.32 5.90
C SER A 6 1.09 -15.36 4.91
N ALA A 7 0.21 -16.36 5.00
CA ALA A 7 -0.99 -16.45 4.17
C ALA A 7 -2.01 -15.38 4.55
N ASP A 8 -2.19 -15.11 5.85
CA ASP A 8 -3.11 -14.07 6.35
C ASP A 8 -2.66 -12.68 5.90
N ALA A 9 -1.34 -12.40 5.96
CA ALA A 9 -0.79 -11.13 5.52
C ALA A 9 -1.01 -10.88 4.01
N LEU A 10 -0.84 -11.91 3.17
CA LEU A 10 -1.07 -11.82 1.73
C LEU A 10 -2.56 -11.64 1.40
N ALA A 11 -3.45 -12.32 2.12
CA ALA A 11 -4.89 -12.16 1.97
C ALA A 11 -5.32 -10.74 2.35
N GLN A 12 -4.82 -10.22 3.47
CA GLN A 12 -5.07 -8.86 3.92
C GLN A 12 -4.56 -7.82 2.91
N GLU A 13 -3.35 -8.00 2.35
CA GLU A 13 -2.81 -7.11 1.32
C GLU A 13 -3.67 -7.11 0.05
N LEU A 14 -4.16 -8.29 -0.37
CA LEU A 14 -5.06 -8.41 -1.50
C LEU A 14 -6.39 -7.67 -1.26
N GLU A 15 -6.99 -7.85 -0.09
CA GLU A 15 -8.24 -7.18 0.29
C GLU A 15 -8.08 -5.65 0.28
N ILE A 16 -6.99 -5.15 0.86
CA ILE A 16 -6.65 -3.72 0.86
C ILE A 16 -6.51 -3.21 -0.58
N ARG A 17 -5.75 -3.93 -1.42
CA ARG A 17 -5.55 -3.54 -2.83
C ARG A 17 -6.86 -3.49 -3.62
N GLN A 18 -7.76 -4.46 -3.40
CA GLN A 18 -9.08 -4.45 -4.03
C GLN A 18 -9.96 -3.30 -3.51
N GLY A 19 -9.87 -2.96 -2.22
CA GLY A 19 -10.53 -1.78 -1.66
C GLY A 19 -10.08 -0.48 -2.33
N LEU A 20 -8.77 -0.30 -2.49
CA LEU A 20 -8.21 0.86 -3.19
C LEU A 20 -8.62 0.93 -4.66
N ALA A 21 -8.69 -0.21 -5.36
CA ALA A 21 -9.17 -0.27 -6.74
C ALA A 21 -10.62 0.23 -6.87
N ARG A 22 -11.50 -0.17 -5.95
CA ARG A 22 -12.90 0.31 -5.92
C ARG A 22 -12.99 1.82 -5.64
N LEU A 23 -12.14 2.36 -4.79
CA LEU A 23 -12.08 3.81 -4.54
C LEU A 23 -11.59 4.57 -5.78
N PHE A 24 -10.60 4.03 -6.48
CA PHE A 24 -10.12 4.57 -7.74
C PHE A 24 -11.23 4.56 -8.82
N GLU A 25 -11.93 3.45 -9.00
CA GLU A 25 -13.08 3.35 -9.91
C GLU A 25 -14.18 4.37 -9.55
N ALA A 26 -14.45 4.57 -8.26
CA ALA A 26 -15.40 5.58 -7.81
C ALA A 26 -14.96 7.01 -8.14
N ALA A 27 -13.66 7.31 -8.02
CA ALA A 27 -13.08 8.60 -8.38
C ALA A 27 -13.07 8.85 -9.91
N MET A 28 -13.01 7.80 -10.72
CA MET A 28 -13.06 7.86 -12.18
C MET A 28 -14.48 7.94 -12.77
N ARG A 29 -15.52 7.87 -11.94
CA ARG A 29 -16.93 7.70 -12.39
C ARG A 29 -17.45 8.83 -13.27
N ASP A 30 -16.86 10.02 -13.20
CA ASP A 30 -17.25 11.16 -14.04
C ASP A 30 -16.77 11.06 -15.50
N GLY A 31 -15.95 10.05 -15.82
CA GLY A 31 -15.41 9.77 -17.16
C GLY A 31 -14.43 10.81 -17.71
N ARG A 32 -14.07 11.82 -16.92
CA ARG A 32 -13.24 12.96 -17.36
C ARG A 32 -12.02 13.19 -16.48
N THR A 33 -12.04 12.64 -15.26
CA THR A 33 -10.92 12.73 -14.34
C THR A 33 -9.70 11.98 -14.91
N PRO A 34 -8.53 12.63 -15.04
CA PRO A 34 -7.30 11.93 -15.40
C PRO A 34 -6.94 10.86 -14.34
N PRO A 35 -6.43 9.68 -14.72
CA PRO A 35 -6.12 8.61 -13.78
C PRO A 35 -5.22 9.04 -12.61
N LEU A 36 -4.22 9.88 -12.88
CA LEU A 36 -3.33 10.38 -11.84
C LEU A 36 -4.08 11.30 -10.85
N THR A 37 -5.00 12.13 -11.33
CA THR A 37 -5.84 12.99 -10.49
C THR A 37 -6.78 12.19 -9.59
N ALA A 38 -7.32 11.06 -10.09
CA ALA A 38 -8.10 10.13 -9.26
C ALA A 38 -7.21 9.50 -8.17
N LEU A 39 -6.01 9.05 -8.51
CA LEU A 39 -5.05 8.50 -7.54
C LEU A 39 -4.61 9.54 -6.49
N GLU A 40 -4.37 10.78 -6.89
CA GLU A 40 -4.11 11.89 -5.96
C GLU A 40 -5.28 12.12 -5.00
N SER A 41 -6.52 11.98 -5.48
CA SER A 41 -7.71 12.12 -4.63
C SER A 41 -7.79 11.00 -3.59
N VAL A 42 -7.48 9.76 -3.98
CA VAL A 42 -7.34 8.63 -3.04
C VAL A 42 -6.21 8.89 -2.03
N ALA A 43 -5.06 9.41 -2.47
CA ALA A 43 -3.95 9.73 -1.57
C ALA A 43 -4.30 10.85 -0.57
N ARG A 44 -5.01 11.90 -1.01
CA ARG A 44 -5.52 12.95 -0.11
C ARG A 44 -6.50 12.39 0.92
N ALA A 45 -7.40 11.50 0.50
CA ALA A 45 -8.33 10.84 1.41
C ALA A 45 -7.60 9.98 2.45
N LEU A 46 -6.56 9.22 2.05
CA LEU A 46 -5.72 8.47 2.98
C LEU A 46 -5.03 9.38 4.01
N GLY A 47 -4.49 10.53 3.57
CA GLY A 47 -3.90 11.52 4.48
C GLY A 47 -4.91 12.12 5.47
N ALA A 48 -6.18 12.31 5.05
CA ALA A 48 -7.25 12.74 5.95
C ALA A 48 -7.58 11.67 7.00
N VAL A 49 -7.69 10.41 6.60
CA VAL A 49 -7.89 9.27 7.50
C VAL A 49 -6.74 9.15 8.49
N TYR A 50 -5.49 9.29 8.04
CA TYR A 50 -4.33 9.32 8.93
C TYR A 50 -4.46 10.41 10.01
N ARG A 51 -4.82 11.64 9.61
CA ARG A 51 -4.99 12.75 10.56
C ARG A 51 -6.09 12.46 11.59
N GLU A 52 -7.19 11.87 11.17
CA GLU A 52 -8.30 11.49 12.05
C GLU A 52 -7.88 10.42 13.06
N ILE A 53 -7.19 9.37 12.59
CA ILE A 53 -6.63 8.32 13.46
C ILE A 53 -5.61 8.92 14.43
N ALA A 54 -4.71 9.76 13.94
CA ALA A 54 -3.69 10.41 14.76
C ALA A 54 -4.32 11.27 15.87
N ALA A 55 -5.35 12.05 15.55
CA ALA A 55 -6.06 12.87 16.52
C ALA A 55 -6.65 12.04 17.68
N VAL A 56 -7.23 10.87 17.38
CA VAL A 56 -7.76 9.95 18.40
C VAL A 56 -6.67 9.40 19.32
N HIS A 57 -5.43 9.23 18.84
CA HIS A 57 -4.33 8.70 19.63
C HIS A 57 -3.55 9.78 20.40
N LEU A 58 -3.72 11.06 20.03
CA LEU A 58 -3.16 12.20 20.75
C LEU A 58 -4.07 12.69 21.89
N ASP A 59 -5.32 12.25 21.94
CA ASP A 59 -6.24 12.52 23.05
C ASP A 59 -5.74 11.84 24.34
N PRO A 60 -5.66 12.55 25.48
CA PRO A 60 -5.35 11.95 26.78
C PRO A 60 -6.27 10.79 27.20
N ALA A 61 -7.52 10.77 26.72
CA ALA A 61 -8.48 9.68 26.90
C ALA A 61 -8.56 8.76 25.64
N GLY A 62 -7.61 8.91 24.73
CA GLY A 62 -7.55 8.26 23.43
C GLY A 62 -7.29 6.75 23.46
N CYS A 63 -7.10 6.18 22.28
CA CYS A 63 -6.91 4.75 22.11
C CYS A 63 -5.70 4.22 22.92
N PRO A 64 -5.86 3.17 23.75
CA PRO A 64 -4.79 2.65 24.61
C PRO A 64 -3.85 1.67 23.89
N CYS A 65 -3.88 1.59 22.55
CA CYS A 65 -3.12 0.59 21.79
C CYS A 65 -1.59 0.82 21.82
N GLY A 66 -1.14 1.98 22.31
CA GLY A 66 0.28 2.31 22.48
C GLY A 66 0.97 2.88 21.24
N TRP A 67 0.31 2.89 20.07
CA TRP A 67 0.80 3.63 18.90
C TRP A 67 0.69 5.14 19.15
N LYS A 68 1.76 5.87 18.82
CA LYS A 68 1.82 7.32 18.89
C LYS A 68 2.14 7.85 17.50
N PRO A 69 1.37 8.82 16.99
CA PRO A 69 1.70 9.46 15.72
C PRO A 69 3.04 10.20 15.82
N GLU A 70 3.89 10.01 14.82
CA GLU A 70 5.21 10.66 14.73
C GLU A 70 5.34 11.46 13.43
N GLU A 71 6.24 12.45 13.44
CA GLU A 71 6.50 13.28 12.26
C GLU A 71 6.95 12.45 11.04
N GLY A 72 7.60 11.31 11.28
CA GLY A 72 8.10 10.40 10.25
C GLY A 72 7.05 9.51 9.58
N ASP A 73 5.82 9.43 10.10
CA ASP A 73 4.82 8.46 9.62
C ASP A 73 4.42 8.71 8.17
N LEU A 74 4.20 9.98 7.80
CA LEU A 74 3.83 10.33 6.43
C LEU A 74 4.97 10.08 5.43
N LEU A 75 6.22 10.23 5.88
CA LEU A 75 7.40 9.88 5.08
C LEU A 75 7.46 8.36 4.89
N ALA A 76 7.27 7.58 5.96
CA ALA A 76 7.22 6.13 5.89
C ALA A 76 6.09 5.64 4.95
N LEU A 77 4.91 6.27 4.99
CA LEU A 77 3.79 5.97 4.09
C LEU A 77 4.11 6.31 2.62
N SER A 78 4.73 7.46 2.35
CA SER A 78 5.24 7.80 1.01
C SER A 78 6.23 6.75 0.50
N GLU A 79 7.10 6.26 1.39
CA GLU A 79 8.16 5.34 1.04
C GLU A 79 7.60 3.94 0.77
N ALA A 80 6.61 3.51 1.57
CA ALA A 80 5.84 2.30 1.32
C ALA A 80 5.11 2.36 -0.02
N MET A 81 4.48 3.50 -0.35
CA MET A 81 3.82 3.70 -1.66
C MET A 81 4.82 3.57 -2.81
N ARG A 82 5.98 4.23 -2.71
CA ARG A 82 7.08 4.11 -3.68
C ARG A 82 7.57 2.67 -3.80
N GLY A 83 7.63 1.95 -2.69
CA GLY A 83 7.99 0.52 -2.65
C GLY A 83 6.99 -0.35 -3.39
N GLY A 84 5.69 -0.19 -3.15
CA GLY A 84 4.63 -0.96 -3.79
C GLY A 84 4.47 -0.68 -5.30
N ALA A 85 4.89 0.50 -5.75
CA ALA A 85 4.94 0.84 -7.18
C ALA A 85 6.13 0.21 -7.93
N ARG A 86 7.12 -0.36 -7.22
CA ARG A 86 8.24 -1.03 -7.88
C ARG A 86 7.75 -2.33 -8.51
N PRO A 87 8.21 -2.67 -9.73
CA PRO A 87 7.93 -3.97 -10.31
C PRO A 87 8.36 -5.07 -9.35
N ALA A 88 7.53 -6.10 -9.18
CA ALA A 88 7.97 -7.33 -8.53
C ALA A 88 9.23 -7.79 -9.25
N ARG A 89 10.34 -7.94 -8.51
CA ARG A 89 11.60 -8.42 -9.11
C ARG A 89 11.27 -9.77 -9.76
N PRO A 90 11.46 -9.93 -11.09
CA PRO A 90 11.23 -11.23 -11.70
C PRO A 90 12.08 -12.26 -10.96
N PRO A 91 11.56 -13.48 -10.73
CA PRO A 91 12.37 -14.54 -10.16
C PRO A 91 13.64 -14.60 -10.98
N ARG A 92 14.80 -14.49 -10.32
CA ARG A 92 16.09 -14.58 -11.02
C ARG A 92 16.08 -15.93 -11.71
N THR A 93 16.03 -15.93 -13.05
CA THR A 93 16.24 -17.14 -13.82
C THR A 93 17.61 -17.65 -13.42
N ASP A 94 17.64 -18.83 -12.81
CA ASP A 94 18.89 -19.48 -12.45
C ASP A 94 19.65 -19.74 -13.76
N LEU A 95 20.70 -18.97 -14.01
CA LEU A 95 21.50 -19.07 -15.24
C LEU A 95 22.11 -20.46 -15.39
N HIS A 96 22.27 -21.21 -14.28
CA HIS A 96 22.71 -22.59 -14.30
C HIS A 96 21.65 -23.59 -14.82
N ARG A 97 20.40 -23.15 -14.98
CA ARG A 97 19.28 -23.95 -15.50
C ARG A 97 18.83 -23.56 -16.90
N MET A 98 19.53 -22.64 -17.54
CA MET A 98 19.24 -22.25 -18.91
C MET A 98 19.98 -23.17 -19.89
N GLU A 99 19.23 -23.81 -20.79
CA GLU A 99 19.81 -24.60 -21.89
C GLU A 99 20.65 -23.71 -22.82
N PRO A 100 21.88 -24.12 -23.20
CA PRO A 100 22.72 -23.38 -24.13
C PRO A 100 22.04 -23.24 -25.51
N ALA A 101 21.85 -22.00 -25.97
CA ALA A 101 21.20 -21.71 -27.25
C ALA A 101 22.08 -21.96 -28.50
N GLY A 102 23.30 -22.45 -28.31
CA GLY A 102 24.25 -22.75 -29.39
C GLY A 102 24.32 -24.23 -29.68
N HIS A 103 24.33 -24.62 -30.95
CA HIS A 103 24.69 -25.97 -31.39
C HIS A 103 25.89 -25.80 -32.33
N ALA A 104 26.93 -26.62 -32.15
CA ALA A 104 28.17 -26.58 -32.92
C ALA A 104 28.05 -27.34 -34.25
#